data_AF-A0A0D6A3H6-F1
#
_entry.id   AF-A0A0D6A3H6-F1
#
_cell.length_a   1.000
_cell.length_b   1.000
_cell.length_c   1.000
_cell.angle_alpha   90.00
_cell.angle_beta   90.00
_cell.angle_gamma   90.00
#
_symmetry.space_group_name_H-M   'P 1'
#
loop_
_entity.id
_entity.type
_entity.pdbx_description
1 polymer ?
#
loop_
_entity_poly.entity_id
_entity_poly.type
_entity_poly.pdbx_seq_one_letter_code
_entity_poly.pdbx_strand_id
1 'polypeptide(L)'
;MVELAKNERIDYMYSDDLKIIQDKTAFSFSLDTLLLASAAKDVIHDRYKVADLCAGNCAATIYMAYFNRAKYDAIEIQDEAASQARRSVALNNMENRITVYQDNVRNAPPNFFVKILMTLWLLTRHILRFQRVTR
;
A
#
# COMPACT_ATOMS: atom_id res chain seq x y z
N MET A 1 19.37 -12.08 1.05
CA MET A 1 19.53 -11.22 -0.14
C MET A 1 18.25 -11.38 -0.95
N VAL A 2 17.54 -10.30 -1.29
CA VAL A 2 16.26 -10.41 -2.01
C VAL A 2 16.55 -10.54 -3.52
N GLU A 3 15.96 -11.53 -4.16
CA GLU A 3 16.07 -11.74 -5.60
C GLU A 3 15.08 -10.84 -6.35
N LEU A 4 15.59 -10.10 -7.34
CA LEU A 4 14.81 -9.19 -8.18
C LEU A 4 14.46 -9.87 -9.51
N ALA A 5 13.22 -9.69 -9.96
CA ALA A 5 12.81 -10.16 -11.28
C ALA A 5 13.39 -9.27 -12.40
N LYS A 6 13.23 -9.72 -13.64
CA LYS A 6 13.64 -8.94 -14.82
C LYS A 6 12.87 -7.62 -14.84
N ASN A 7 13.61 -6.51 -14.90
CA ASN A 7 13.12 -5.11 -14.87
C ASN A 7 12.75 -4.55 -13.50
N GLU A 8 12.97 -5.28 -12.41
CA GLU A 8 12.77 -4.73 -11.07
C GLU A 8 13.98 -3.93 -10.59
N ARG A 9 13.71 -2.98 -9.69
CA ARG A 9 14.72 -2.25 -8.92
C ARG A 9 14.23 -2.08 -7.49
N ILE A 10 15.16 -1.71 -6.61
CA ILE A 10 14.83 -1.22 -5.28
C ILE A 10 14.87 0.30 -5.33
N ASP A 11 13.75 0.92 -5.03
CA ASP A 11 13.67 2.34 -4.73
C ASP A 11 13.58 2.56 -3.21
N TYR A 12 13.81 3.79 -2.80
CA TYR A 12 13.92 4.17 -1.40
C TYR A 12 12.85 5.20 -1.03
N MET A 13 12.34 5.11 0.19
CA MET A 13 11.37 6.04 0.77
C MET A 13 11.85 6.47 2.15
N TYR A 14 11.37 7.64 2.60
CA TYR A 14 11.65 8.17 3.94
C TYR A 14 13.15 8.18 4.29
N SER A 15 13.92 9.00 3.56
CA SER A 15 15.38 9.15 3.79
C SER A 15 16.16 7.83 3.80
N ASP A 16 15.78 6.91 2.90
CA ASP A 16 16.40 5.60 2.69
C ASP A 16 16.17 4.54 3.78
N ASP A 17 15.38 4.86 4.81
CA ASP A 17 14.98 3.90 5.85
C ASP A 17 14.07 2.80 5.31
N LEU A 18 13.27 3.12 4.30
CA LEU A 18 12.31 2.22 3.70
C LEU A 18 12.71 1.86 2.28
N LYS A 19 12.56 0.58 1.94
CA LYS A 19 12.94 0.03 0.63
C LYS A 19 11.73 -0.58 -0.05
N ILE A 20 11.58 -0.39 -1.35
CA ILE A 20 10.42 -0.90 -2.09
C ILE A 20 10.87 -1.45 -3.44
N ILE A 21 10.40 -2.64 -3.75
CA ILE A 21 10.67 -3.29 -5.02
C ILE A 21 9.63 -2.83 -6.02
N GLN A 22 10.11 -2.38 -7.18
CA GLN A 22 9.26 -1.84 -8.24
C GLN A 22 9.73 -2.31 -9.60
N ASP A 23 8.77 -2.57 -10.47
CA ASP A 23 9.05 -2.74 -11.90
C ASP A 23 9.32 -1.38 -12.56
N LYS A 24 10.26 -1.34 -13.52
CA LYS A 24 10.58 -0.15 -14.33
C LYS A 24 9.57 0.14 -15.44
N THR A 25 8.81 -0.86 -15.85
CA THR A 25 7.91 -0.85 -17.01
C THR A 25 6.44 -0.99 -16.61
N ALA A 26 6.17 -1.57 -15.43
CA ALA A 26 4.84 -1.62 -14.83
C ALA A 26 4.64 -0.50 -13.79
N PHE A 27 3.64 -0.66 -12.93
CA PHE A 27 3.21 0.34 -11.95
C PHE A 27 4.33 0.75 -10.99
N SER A 28 4.74 2.01 -11.02
CA SER A 28 5.57 2.63 -9.97
C SER A 28 4.67 3.41 -9.00
N PHE A 29 4.86 3.28 -7.69
CA PHE A 29 4.23 4.16 -6.71
C PHE A 29 4.53 5.62 -7.07
N SER A 30 3.51 6.48 -6.95
CA SER A 30 3.64 7.91 -7.25
C SER A 30 3.83 8.71 -5.97
N LEU A 31 4.17 9.99 -6.12
CA LEU A 31 4.18 10.93 -4.99
C LEU A 31 2.82 10.97 -4.28
N ASP A 32 1.71 10.85 -5.02
CA ASP A 32 0.36 10.84 -4.46
C ASP A 32 0.17 9.70 -3.47
N THR A 33 0.73 8.52 -3.75
CA THR A 33 0.72 7.37 -2.83
C THR A 33 1.34 7.72 -1.48
N LEU A 34 2.49 8.41 -1.50
CA LEU A 34 3.18 8.83 -0.28
C LEU A 34 2.47 9.96 0.45
N LEU A 35 1.92 10.94 -0.27
CA LEU A 35 1.12 12.01 0.32
C LEU A 35 -0.13 11.46 1.02
N LEU A 36 -0.79 10.47 0.41
CA LEU A 36 -1.95 9.79 0.98
C LEU A 36 -1.60 9.07 2.29
N ALA A 37 -0.50 8.32 2.28
CA ALA A 37 0.01 7.61 3.44
C ALA A 37 0.45 8.58 4.55
N SER A 38 1.09 9.70 4.18
CA SER A 38 1.51 10.74 5.12
C SER A 38 0.34 11.45 5.79
N ALA A 39 -0.77 11.68 5.09
CA ALA A 39 -1.96 12.29 5.67
C ALA A 39 -2.68 11.36 6.67
N ALA A 40 -2.36 10.07 6.63
CA ALA A 40 -3.08 9.02 7.31
C ALA A 40 -2.36 8.42 8.51
N LYS A 41 -1.02 8.39 8.47
CA LYS A 41 -0.20 7.68 9.46
C LYS A 41 -0.53 8.07 10.91
N ASP A 42 -0.85 9.33 11.19
CA ASP A 42 -1.01 9.85 12.55
C ASP A 42 -2.35 9.43 13.21
N VAL A 43 -3.34 8.99 12.42
CA VAL A 43 -4.62 8.47 12.95
C VAL A 43 -4.60 6.97 13.22
N ILE A 44 -3.50 6.29 12.87
CA ILE A 44 -3.31 4.85 13.05
C ILE A 44 -2.57 4.60 14.36
N HIS A 45 -3.21 3.86 15.27
CA HIS A 45 -2.63 3.51 16.55
C HIS A 45 -2.25 2.03 16.61
N ASP A 46 -1.25 1.69 17.43
CA ASP A 46 -0.68 0.34 17.57
C ASP A 46 -1.70 -0.78 17.78
N ARG A 47 -2.81 -0.50 18.47
CA ARG A 47 -3.87 -1.50 18.76
C ARG A 47 -4.75 -1.82 17.55
N TYR A 48 -4.57 -1.14 16.42
CA TYR A 48 -5.46 -1.26 15.28
C TYR A 48 -5.10 -2.42 14.36
N LYS A 49 -6.13 -2.85 13.64
CA LYS A 49 -6.04 -3.68 12.46
C LYS A 49 -6.45 -2.82 11.26
N VAL A 50 -5.52 -2.59 10.34
CA VAL A 50 -5.67 -1.70 9.20
C VAL A 50 -5.80 -2.54 7.94
N ALA A 51 -6.70 -2.13 7.04
CA ALA A 51 -6.85 -2.73 5.73
C ALA A 51 -6.36 -1.74 4.67
N ASP A 52 -5.41 -2.18 3.83
CA ASP A 52 -4.99 -1.45 2.62
C ASP A 52 -5.57 -2.16 1.40
N LEU A 53 -6.41 -1.46 0.64
CA LEU A 53 -7.20 -2.04 -0.43
C LEU A 53 -6.66 -1.53 -1.76
N CYS A 54 -6.36 -2.44 -2.68
CA CYS A 54 -5.62 -2.14 -3.91
C CYS A 54 -4.20 -1.64 -3.58
N ALA A 55 -3.48 -2.42 -2.78
CA ALA A 55 -2.22 -2.03 -2.16
C ALA A 55 -1.05 -1.89 -3.16
N GLY A 56 -1.19 -2.39 -4.40
CA GLY A 56 -0.11 -2.40 -5.38
C GLY A 56 1.12 -3.12 -4.82
N ASN A 57 2.28 -2.45 -4.87
CA ASN A 57 3.54 -2.95 -4.30
C ASN A 57 3.69 -2.69 -2.79
N CYS A 58 2.64 -2.28 -2.07
CA CYS A 58 2.62 -1.97 -0.64
C CYS A 58 3.44 -0.74 -0.20
N ALA A 59 3.77 0.19 -1.10
CA ALA A 59 4.50 1.42 -0.73
C ALA A 59 3.77 2.23 0.37
N ALA A 60 2.47 2.48 0.20
CA ALA A 60 1.65 3.18 1.20
C ALA A 60 1.57 2.41 2.51
N THR A 61 1.31 1.10 2.45
CA THR A 61 1.20 0.23 3.63
C THR A 61 2.49 0.26 4.46
N ILE A 62 3.64 0.06 3.82
CA ILE A 62 4.96 0.06 4.47
C ILE A 62 5.26 1.44 5.06
N TYR A 63 4.97 2.51 4.32
CA TYR A 63 5.15 3.88 4.81
C TYR A 63 4.31 4.15 6.07
N MET A 64 3.01 3.84 6.05
CA MET A 64 2.15 4.02 7.21
C MET A 64 2.61 3.16 8.40
N ALA A 65 2.95 1.91 8.13
CA ALA A 65 3.36 0.96 9.15
C ALA A 65 4.63 1.42 9.87
N TYR A 66 5.59 2.07 9.19
CA TYR A 66 6.84 2.54 9.81
C TYR A 66 6.63 3.37 11.09
N PHE A 67 5.53 4.13 11.20
CA PHE A 67 5.27 5.03 12.31
C PHE A 67 4.50 4.43 13.50
N ASN A 68 4.11 3.16 13.44
CA ASN A 68 3.31 2.52 14.49
C ASN A 68 3.54 1.00 14.52
N ARG A 69 2.83 0.27 15.39
CA ARG A 69 2.90 -1.19 15.52
C ARG A 69 1.59 -1.91 15.16
N ALA A 70 0.69 -1.24 14.46
CA ALA A 70 -0.58 -1.82 14.01
C ALA A 70 -0.34 -3.01 13.09
N LYS A 71 -1.35 -3.89 13.00
CA LYS A 71 -1.38 -4.97 12.02
C LYS A 71 -2.06 -4.49 10.75
N TYR A 72 -1.50 -4.83 9.60
CA TYR A 72 -1.96 -4.45 8.29
C TYR A 72 -2.29 -5.69 7.48
N ASP A 73 -3.47 -5.70 6.88
CA ASP A 73 -3.82 -6.62 5.82
C ASP A 73 -3.93 -5.83 4.51
N ALA A 74 -3.07 -6.16 3.54
CA ALA A 74 -2.98 -5.50 2.25
C ALA A 74 -3.52 -6.43 1.15
N ILE A 75 -4.49 -5.96 0.36
CA ILE A 75 -5.08 -6.74 -0.74
C ILE A 75 -4.67 -6.13 -2.08
N GLU A 76 -4.13 -6.96 -2.97
CA GLU A 76 -3.82 -6.61 -4.36
C GLU A 76 -4.24 -7.76 -5.28
N ILE A 77 -4.87 -7.47 -6.41
CA ILE A 77 -5.39 -8.50 -7.31
C ILE A 77 -4.32 -9.02 -8.29
N GLN A 78 -3.38 -8.15 -8.68
CA GLN A 78 -2.33 -8.46 -9.64
C GLN A 78 -1.21 -9.26 -9.00
N ASP A 79 -0.87 -10.41 -9.60
CA ASP A 79 0.11 -11.34 -9.04
C ASP A 79 1.52 -10.72 -8.96
N GLU A 80 1.93 -10.02 -10.01
CA GLU A 80 3.24 -9.38 -10.08
C GLU A 80 3.41 -8.31 -8.99
N ALA A 81 2.39 -7.45 -8.82
CA ALA A 81 2.38 -6.42 -7.80
C ALA A 81 2.30 -7.01 -6.38
N ALA A 82 1.49 -8.05 -6.17
CA ALA A 82 1.42 -8.74 -4.88
C ALA A 82 2.74 -9.45 -4.53
N SER A 83 3.44 -10.02 -5.52
CA SER A 83 4.78 -10.59 -5.35
C SER A 83 5.82 -9.53 -4.97
N GLN A 84 5.80 -8.36 -5.63
CA GLN A 84 6.63 -7.21 -5.27
C GLN A 84 6.33 -6.72 -3.85
N ALA A 85 5.05 -6.63 -3.49
CA ALA A 85 4.61 -6.24 -2.17
C ALA A 85 5.14 -7.16 -1.08
N ARG A 86 4.97 -8.48 -1.20
CA ARG A 86 5.47 -9.46 -0.21
C ARG A 86 6.98 -9.34 0.00
N ARG A 87 7.74 -9.27 -1.10
CA ARG A 87 9.21 -9.14 -1.02
C ARG A 87 9.64 -7.79 -0.47
N SER A 88 8.89 -6.72 -0.76
CA SER A 88 9.15 -5.39 -0.19
C SER A 88 8.85 -5.35 1.30
N VAL A 89 7.76 -5.96 1.75
CA VAL A 89 7.45 -6.11 3.19
C VAL A 89 8.61 -6.85 3.90
N ALA A 90 9.10 -7.94 3.30
CA ALA A 90 10.22 -8.68 3.85
C ALA A 90 11.53 -7.88 3.86
N LEU A 91 11.79 -7.09 2.81
CA LEU A 91 12.96 -6.22 2.71
C LEU A 91 13.03 -5.17 3.85
N ASN A 92 11.89 -4.84 4.45
CA ASN A 92 11.78 -3.93 5.60
C ASN A 92 11.58 -4.64 6.95
N ASN A 93 11.63 -5.98 7.00
CA ASN A 93 11.40 -6.79 8.20
C ASN A 93 10.03 -6.54 8.86
N MET A 94 8.97 -6.39 8.05
CA MET A 94 7.61 -6.09 8.52
C MET A 94 6.62 -7.26 8.32
N GLU A 95 7.09 -8.46 8.02
CA GLU A 95 6.26 -9.65 7.74
C GLU A 95 5.42 -10.08 8.94
N ASN A 96 5.89 -9.76 10.16
CA ASN A 96 5.18 -10.07 11.39
C ASN A 96 3.89 -9.24 11.59
N ARG A 97 3.71 -8.17 10.81
CA ARG A 97 2.62 -7.21 11.00
C ARG A 97 1.94 -6.78 9.71
N ILE A 98 2.54 -6.97 8.54
CA ILE A 98 1.92 -6.70 7.24
C ILE A 98 1.72 -8.04 6.52
N THR A 99 0.47 -8.38 6.22
CA THR A 99 0.11 -9.57 5.43
C THR A 99 -0.43 -9.14 4.08
N VAL A 100 0.12 -9.67 2.99
CA VAL A 100 -0.30 -9.34 1.61
C VAL A 100 -1.09 -10.50 1.01
N TYR A 101 -2.35 -10.24 0.69
CA TYR A 101 -3.29 -11.16 0.05
C TYR A 101 -3.37 -10.85 -1.44
N GLN A 102 -3.13 -11.87 -2.26
CA GLN A 102 -3.36 -11.78 -3.70
C GLN A 102 -4.79 -12.22 -3.98
N ASP A 103 -5.72 -11.27 -3.97
CA ASP A 103 -7.15 -11.55 -4.07
C ASP A 103 -7.91 -10.34 -4.62
N ASN A 104 -9.16 -10.57 -5.06
CA ASN A 104 -10.07 -9.51 -5.39
C ASN A 104 -10.55 -8.81 -4.11
N VAL A 105 -10.47 -7.48 -4.07
CA VAL A 105 -10.97 -6.66 -2.95
C VAL A 105 -12.43 -6.95 -2.58
N ARG A 106 -13.24 -7.42 -3.53
CA ARG A 106 -14.64 -7.82 -3.29
C ARG A 106 -14.79 -9.04 -2.38
N ASN A 107 -13.75 -9.85 -2.24
CA ASN A 107 -13.71 -11.02 -1.38
C ASN A 107 -13.25 -10.67 0.05
N ALA A 108 -12.87 -9.41 0.30
CA ALA A 108 -12.49 -8.96 1.64
C ALA A 108 -13.65 -9.16 2.62
N PRO A 109 -13.44 -9.86 3.74
CA PRO A 109 -14.53 -10.17 4.64
C PRO A 109 -15.04 -8.89 5.34
N PRO A 110 -16.31 -8.83 5.78
CA PRO A 110 -16.88 -7.61 6.38
C PRO A 110 -16.15 -7.12 7.64
N ASN A 111 -15.47 -8.02 8.35
CA ASN A 111 -14.68 -7.73 9.55
C ASN A 111 -13.24 -7.28 9.25
N PHE A 112 -12.85 -7.19 7.98
CA PHE A 112 -11.57 -6.61 7.54
C PHE A 112 -11.54 -5.09 7.72
N PHE A 113 -12.72 -4.46 7.80
CA PHE A 113 -12.91 -3.02 7.87
C PHE A 113 -12.92 -2.49 9.31
N VAL A 114 -11.77 -2.49 10.01
CA VAL A 114 -11.72 -1.99 11.40
C VAL A 114 -11.31 -0.51 11.51
N LYS A 115 -10.74 0.08 10.46
CA LYS A 115 -10.66 1.54 10.25
C LYS A 115 -10.20 1.76 8.83
N ILE A 116 -11.16 1.95 7.94
CA ILE A 116 -10.88 2.18 6.53
C ILE A 116 -10.25 3.56 6.40
N LEU A 117 -9.00 3.58 5.94
CA LEU A 117 -8.42 4.78 5.38
C LEU A 117 -8.77 4.85 3.89
N MET A 118 -10.04 5.17 3.58
CA MET A 118 -10.50 5.47 2.22
C MET A 118 -10.18 6.92 1.93
N THR A 119 -8.90 7.27 1.85
CA THR A 119 -8.53 8.63 1.44
C THR A 119 -8.85 8.85 -0.05
N LEU A 120 -9.04 7.77 -0.83
CA LEU A 120 -9.69 7.85 -2.14
C LEU A 120 -11.15 8.33 -2.06
N TRP A 121 -11.90 8.07 -0.98
CA TRP A 121 -13.30 8.53 -0.85
C TRP A 121 -13.38 10.03 -0.53
N LEU A 122 -12.43 10.56 0.22
CA LEU A 122 -12.29 12.02 0.41
C LEU A 122 -11.88 12.72 -0.89
N LEU A 123 -10.98 12.12 -1.69
CA LEU A 123 -10.62 12.65 -3.01
C LEU A 123 -11.76 12.52 -4.04
N THR A 124 -12.63 11.51 -3.96
CA THR A 124 -13.77 11.40 -4.90
C THR A 124 -14.79 12.54 -4.79
N ARG A 125 -14.85 13.30 -3.69
CA ARG A 125 -15.70 14.52 -3.66
C ARG A 125 -15.19 15.64 -4.57
N HIS A 126 -13.89 15.65 -4.91
CA HIS A 126 -13.33 16.60 -5.87
C HIS A 126 -13.05 15.98 -7.25
N ILE A 127 -12.70 14.69 -7.32
CA ILE A 127 -12.38 14.01 -8.60
C ILE A 127 -13.64 13.57 -9.37
N LEU A 128 -14.77 13.26 -8.71
CA LEU A 128 -16.04 13.01 -9.42
C LEU A 128 -16.63 14.29 -10.06
N ARG A 129 -16.13 15.47 -9.70
CA ARG A 129 -16.41 16.72 -10.43
C ARG A 129 -15.57 16.86 -11.69
N PHE A 130 -14.39 16.24 -11.76
CA PHE A 130 -13.51 16.29 -12.92
C PHE A 130 -13.90 15.28 -14.02
N GLN A 131 -14.51 14.14 -13.66
CA GLN A 131 -15.06 13.18 -14.64
C GLN A 131 -16.48 13.50 -15.13
N ARG A 132 -17.10 14.60 -14.70
CA ARG A 132 -18.35 15.13 -15.27
C ARG A 132 -18.14 16.34 -16.21
N VAL A 133 -16.90 16.76 -16.46
CA VAL A 133 -16.57 17.88 -17.36
C VAL A 133 -15.99 17.40 -18.71
N THR A 134 -15.89 16.08 -18.91
CA THR A 134 -15.51 15.48 -20.20
C THR A 134 -16.59 14.54 -20.78
N ARG A 135 -17.85 14.84 -20.49
CA ARG A 135 -18.98 14.43 -21.34
C ARG A 135 -19.69 15.65 -21.86
#